data_AF-A0A1V9FEE2-F1
#
_entry.id   AF-A0A1V9FEE2-F1
#
_cell.length_a   1.000
_cell.length_b   1.000
_cell.length_c   1.000
_cell.angle_alpha   90.00
_cell.angle_beta   90.00
_cell.angle_gamma   90.00
#
_symmetry.space_group_name_H-M   'P 1'
#
loop_
_entity.id
_entity.type
_entity.pdbx_description
1 polymer ?
#
loop_
_entity_poly.entity_id
_entity_poly.type
_entity_poly.pdbx_seq_one_letter_code
_entity_poly.pdbx_strand_id
1 'polypeptide(L)'
;MKTTYLQLPAAAVLAAFTLLSCQKDMSGRSGSVSDLNGSSKVTPLSTVEISCGQHRTQTQGGWGAKPSGNNPGAYLHANFDAAFGELTVGCAPENYYIRLTSAQAVTDLLPTGGKAAALTAITTDPASVKSVLVGQIVALKLSVGFDYNDPNFGESSVPLGKMIIGSGVFKGYAVVDFLNIAEQVLGGCNTAFTPAQVNETASAINENNVDGKTDNGFLVCPDGGGGEDPIEY
;
A
#
# COMPACT_ATOMS: atom_id res chain seq x y z
N MET A 1 42.80 -45.31 -9.53
CA MET A 1 42.91 -45.13 -11.00
C MET A 1 42.36 -43.74 -11.33
N LYS A 2 43.24 -42.87 -11.84
CA LYS A 2 43.05 -41.57 -12.51
C LYS A 2 42.03 -40.55 -11.97
N THR A 3 42.60 -39.62 -11.21
CA THR A 3 42.35 -38.17 -11.12
C THR A 3 41.99 -37.50 -12.45
N THR A 4 41.01 -36.58 -12.45
CA THR A 4 41.06 -35.35 -13.28
C THR A 4 40.37 -34.20 -12.54
N TYR A 5 41.18 -33.29 -12.02
CA TYR A 5 40.79 -31.93 -11.65
C TYR A 5 40.81 -31.06 -12.91
N LEU A 6 39.83 -30.19 -13.10
CA LEU A 6 39.90 -29.08 -14.04
C LEU A 6 39.70 -27.77 -13.26
N GLN A 7 40.79 -27.02 -13.17
CA GLN A 7 40.82 -25.64 -12.70
C GLN A 7 40.47 -24.68 -13.85
N LEU A 8 39.60 -23.71 -13.53
CA LEU A 8 39.52 -22.27 -13.88
C LEU A 8 39.97 -21.77 -15.27
N PRO A 9 39.29 -20.73 -15.80
CA PRO A 9 39.83 -19.39 -15.54
C PRO A 9 38.80 -18.39 -15.02
N ALA A 10 39.31 -17.47 -14.20
CA ALA A 10 38.66 -16.24 -13.81
C ALA A 10 38.36 -15.36 -15.03
N ALA A 11 37.11 -14.91 -15.15
CA ALA A 11 36.75 -13.76 -15.96
C ALA A 11 35.79 -12.90 -15.15
N ALA A 12 36.33 -11.80 -14.65
CA ALA A 12 35.57 -10.73 -14.04
C ALA A 12 34.63 -10.12 -15.08
N VAL A 13 33.33 -10.33 -14.93
CA VAL A 13 32.32 -9.53 -15.64
C VAL A 13 31.91 -8.42 -14.69
N LEU A 14 32.60 -7.28 -14.86
CA LEU A 14 32.26 -6.00 -14.28
C LEU A 14 30.96 -5.51 -14.96
N ALA A 15 29.80 -5.94 -14.46
CA ALA A 15 28.53 -5.35 -14.86
C ALA A 15 28.38 -4.03 -14.09
N ALA A 16 28.65 -2.93 -14.80
CA ALA A 16 28.47 -1.58 -14.32
C ALA A 16 27.00 -1.38 -13.91
N PHE A 17 26.76 -1.26 -12.61
CA PHE A 17 25.53 -0.70 -12.06
C PHE A 17 25.49 0.79 -12.43
N THR A 18 24.86 1.11 -13.55
CA THR A 18 24.40 2.48 -13.78
C THR A 18 23.19 2.71 -12.89
N LEU A 19 23.44 3.27 -11.71
CA LEU A 19 22.42 3.89 -10.89
C LEU A 19 21.83 5.05 -11.69
N LEU A 20 20.64 4.83 -12.27
CA LEU A 20 19.81 5.93 -12.74
C LEU A 20 19.02 6.45 -11.53
N SER A 21 19.74 7.14 -10.64
CA SER A 21 19.14 8.00 -9.63
C SER A 21 18.55 9.20 -10.35
N CYS A 22 17.27 9.14 -10.72
CA CYS A 22 16.53 10.35 -11.07
C CYS A 22 16.20 11.08 -9.76
N GLN A 23 17.15 11.89 -9.30
CA GLN A 23 16.88 12.89 -8.28
C GLN A 23 15.83 13.85 -8.83
N LYS A 24 14.71 13.94 -8.13
CA LYS A 24 13.72 14.99 -8.32
C LYS A 24 14.34 16.29 -7.81
N ASP A 25 15.16 16.93 -8.64
CA ASP A 25 15.75 18.24 -8.33
C ASP A 25 14.66 19.31 -8.30
N MET A 26 14.45 19.87 -7.12
CA MET A 26 13.69 21.10 -6.92
C MET A 26 14.60 22.26 -7.31
N SER A 27 14.43 22.78 -8.53
CA SER A 27 15.03 24.04 -8.95
C SER A 27 14.34 25.19 -8.21
N GLY A 28 14.88 25.55 -7.04
CA GLY A 28 14.54 26.74 -6.30
C GLY A 28 14.98 27.98 -7.07
N ARG A 29 14.04 28.63 -7.75
CA ARG A 29 14.27 29.95 -8.35
C ARG A 29 14.28 31.00 -7.25
N SER A 30 15.50 31.38 -6.83
CA SER A 30 15.77 32.52 -5.97
C SER A 30 15.29 33.82 -6.65
N GLY A 31 14.11 34.29 -6.26
CA GLY A 31 13.65 35.65 -6.54
C GLY A 31 14.10 36.57 -5.42
N SER A 32 15.02 37.49 -5.71
CA SER A 32 15.43 38.56 -4.80
C SER A 32 14.23 39.45 -4.47
N VAL A 33 13.88 39.55 -3.19
CA VAL A 33 12.89 40.54 -2.71
C VAL A 33 13.64 41.84 -2.46
N SER A 34 13.46 42.79 -3.36
CA SER A 34 13.79 44.20 -3.16
C SER A 34 12.75 44.86 -2.25
N ASP A 35 13.25 45.58 -1.25
CA ASP A 35 12.51 46.35 -0.26
C ASP A 35 11.37 47.18 -0.85
N LEU A 36 10.16 47.07 -0.28
CA LEU A 36 9.20 48.17 -0.24
C LEU A 36 8.43 48.18 1.09
N ASN A 37 8.73 49.21 1.87
CA ASN A 37 8.04 49.70 3.06
C ASN A 37 6.56 50.00 2.74
N GLY A 38 5.64 49.24 3.37
CA GLY A 38 4.21 49.46 3.26
C GLY A 38 3.46 48.65 4.32
N SER A 39 2.74 49.35 5.19
CA SER A 39 1.95 48.83 6.32
C SER A 39 1.07 47.61 5.96
N SER A 40 1.56 46.39 6.21
CA SER A 40 0.82 45.15 5.98
C SER A 40 -0.11 44.83 7.14
N LYS A 41 -1.42 44.89 6.88
CA LYS A 41 -2.39 44.08 7.62
C LYS A 41 -1.96 42.63 7.48
N VAL A 42 -1.68 41.97 8.60
CA VAL A 42 -1.31 40.55 8.62
C VAL A 42 -2.54 39.73 8.20
N THR A 43 -2.59 39.38 6.93
CA THR A 43 -3.47 38.31 6.42
C THR A 43 -3.00 37.00 7.05
N PRO A 44 -3.90 36.18 7.62
CA PRO A 44 -3.50 34.88 8.14
C PRO A 44 -2.87 34.05 7.02
N LEU A 45 -1.76 33.40 7.36
CA LEU A 45 -1.01 32.49 6.51
C LEU A 45 -1.97 31.45 5.93
N SER A 46 -2.18 31.50 4.60
CA SER A 46 -2.93 30.47 3.89
C SER A 46 -2.17 29.16 4.08
N THR A 47 -2.71 28.25 4.88
CA THR A 47 -2.24 26.86 4.94
C THR A 47 -2.36 26.30 3.52
N VAL A 48 -1.22 26.09 2.86
CA VAL A 48 -1.18 25.33 1.62
C VAL A 48 -1.57 23.92 2.02
N GLU A 49 -2.79 23.52 1.68
CA GLU A 49 -3.19 22.11 1.74
C GLU A 49 -2.17 21.32 0.92
N ILE A 50 -1.29 20.58 1.60
CA ILE A 50 -0.38 19.66 0.94
C ILE A 50 -1.28 18.56 0.37
N SER A 51 -1.62 18.65 -0.91
CA SER A 51 -2.34 17.59 -1.59
C SER A 51 -1.35 16.51 -2.02
N CYS A 52 -1.57 15.28 -1.55
CA CYS A 52 -0.77 14.13 -1.97
C CYS A 52 -1.08 13.68 -3.41
N GLY A 53 -2.15 14.20 -3.99
CA GLY A 53 -2.73 13.74 -5.25
C GLY A 53 -3.76 12.63 -5.03
N GLN A 54 -4.32 12.15 -6.14
CA GLN A 54 -5.42 11.20 -6.13
C GLN A 54 -4.90 9.77 -6.07
N HIS A 55 -5.09 9.12 -4.93
CA HIS A 55 -4.84 7.69 -4.79
C HIS A 55 -5.94 6.88 -5.45
N ARG A 56 -5.68 5.59 -5.66
CA ARG A 56 -6.69 4.62 -6.06
C ARG A 56 -6.71 3.49 -5.05
N THR A 57 -7.90 3.20 -4.53
CA THR A 57 -8.16 1.99 -3.74
C THR A 57 -9.33 1.26 -4.37
N GLN A 58 -9.59 0.04 -3.92
CA GLN A 58 -10.77 -0.71 -4.34
C GLN A 58 -11.33 -1.54 -3.20
N THR A 59 -12.64 -1.72 -3.22
CA THR A 59 -13.30 -2.65 -2.30
C THR A 59 -12.99 -4.10 -2.70
N GLN A 60 -13.12 -5.02 -1.74
CA GLN A 60 -13.01 -6.45 -2.03
C GLN A 60 -14.00 -6.93 -3.11
N GLY A 61 -15.18 -6.32 -3.20
CA GLY A 61 -16.15 -6.62 -4.25
C GLY A 61 -15.69 -6.15 -5.63
N GLY A 62 -14.99 -5.02 -5.70
CA GLY A 62 -14.40 -4.52 -6.94
C GLY A 62 -13.33 -5.48 -7.48
N TRP A 63 -12.42 -5.92 -6.62
CA TRP A 63 -11.37 -6.89 -6.98
C TRP A 63 -11.91 -8.29 -7.33
N GLY A 64 -12.94 -8.74 -6.62
CA GLY A 64 -13.62 -10.02 -6.89
C GLY A 64 -14.59 -9.98 -8.08
N ALA A 65 -14.81 -8.83 -8.71
CA ALA A 65 -15.75 -8.73 -9.82
C ALA A 65 -15.24 -9.52 -11.04
N LYS A 66 -16.16 -10.19 -11.76
CA LYS A 66 -15.84 -10.83 -13.04
C LYS A 66 -15.13 -9.83 -13.96
N PRO A 67 -13.93 -10.15 -14.49
CA PRO A 67 -13.21 -9.27 -15.41
C PRO A 67 -14.05 -8.86 -16.61
N SER A 68 -14.26 -7.56 -16.80
CA SER A 68 -15.01 -7.02 -17.93
C SER A 68 -14.71 -5.55 -18.16
N GLY A 69 -14.39 -5.19 -19.40
CA GLY A 69 -14.02 -3.82 -19.77
C GLY A 69 -12.86 -3.31 -18.92
N ASN A 70 -13.04 -2.14 -18.29
CA ASN A 70 -12.02 -1.49 -17.46
C ASN A 70 -12.34 -1.61 -15.95
N ASN A 71 -13.10 -2.63 -15.54
CA ASN A 71 -13.42 -2.81 -14.14
C ASN A 71 -12.19 -3.28 -13.32
N PRO A 72 -12.23 -3.20 -11.98
CA PRO A 72 -11.06 -3.56 -11.17
C PRO A 72 -10.65 -5.02 -11.31
N GLY A 73 -11.59 -5.95 -11.50
CA GLY A 73 -11.28 -7.35 -11.84
C GLY A 73 -10.47 -7.51 -13.13
N ALA A 74 -10.78 -6.74 -14.19
CA ALA A 74 -9.98 -6.75 -15.41
C ALA A 74 -8.57 -6.18 -15.18
N TYR A 75 -8.45 -5.12 -14.37
CA TYR A 75 -7.14 -4.59 -13.99
C TYR A 75 -6.33 -5.62 -13.18
N LEU A 76 -6.95 -6.30 -12.21
CA LEU A 76 -6.32 -7.37 -11.43
C LEU A 76 -5.74 -8.45 -12.34
N HIS A 77 -6.54 -8.98 -13.27
CA HIS A 77 -6.10 -10.03 -14.19
C HIS A 77 -4.98 -9.60 -15.14
N ALA A 78 -4.98 -8.34 -15.57
CA ALA A 78 -3.94 -7.83 -16.45
C ALA A 78 -2.58 -7.62 -15.75
N ASN A 79 -2.57 -7.35 -14.45
CA ASN A 79 -1.38 -6.83 -13.76
C ASN A 79 -0.88 -7.71 -12.61
N PHE A 80 -1.65 -8.70 -12.16
CA PHE A 80 -1.32 -9.50 -10.95
C PHE A 80 0.05 -10.16 -11.02
N ASP A 81 0.37 -10.85 -12.13
CA ASP A 81 1.63 -11.59 -12.24
C ASP A 81 2.85 -10.66 -12.21
N ALA A 82 2.73 -9.47 -12.81
CA ALA A 82 3.79 -8.48 -12.82
C ALA A 82 4.01 -7.82 -11.45
N ALA A 83 2.91 -7.56 -10.71
CA ALA A 83 2.98 -6.89 -9.41
C ALA A 83 3.27 -7.85 -8.24
N PHE A 84 2.83 -9.11 -8.33
CA PHE A 84 2.86 -10.05 -7.21
C PHE A 84 3.48 -11.40 -7.58
N GLY A 85 3.15 -11.96 -8.74
CA GLY A 85 3.42 -13.36 -9.09
C GLY A 85 2.59 -14.35 -8.26
N GLU A 86 2.68 -14.26 -6.93
CA GLU A 86 1.80 -14.89 -5.95
C GLU A 86 1.49 -13.87 -4.84
N LEU A 87 0.28 -13.91 -4.29
CA LEU A 87 -0.10 -13.10 -3.13
C LEU A 87 -0.25 -13.99 -1.90
N THR A 88 0.61 -13.81 -0.90
CA THR A 88 0.43 -14.42 0.43
C THR A 88 -0.21 -13.39 1.37
N VAL A 89 -1.26 -13.76 2.13
CA VAL A 89 -1.88 -12.91 3.16
C VAL A 89 -1.99 -13.64 4.49
N GLY A 90 -1.71 -12.93 5.58
CA GLY A 90 -1.61 -13.50 6.92
C GLY A 90 -0.17 -13.56 7.41
N CYS A 91 0.10 -14.38 8.42
CA CYS A 91 1.38 -14.40 9.10
C CYS A 91 2.26 -15.53 8.55
N ALA A 92 2.86 -15.31 7.39
CA ALA A 92 3.77 -16.26 6.77
C ALA A 92 5.24 -15.83 6.96
N PRO A 93 6.16 -16.78 7.19
CA PRO A 93 5.98 -18.23 7.40
C PRO A 93 5.60 -18.64 8.84
N GLU A 94 5.40 -17.70 9.76
CA GLU A 94 5.39 -17.97 11.20
C GLU A 94 4.12 -18.66 11.73
N ASN A 95 2.97 -18.49 11.08
CA ASN A 95 1.69 -19.08 11.49
C ASN A 95 0.72 -19.27 10.30
N TYR A 96 -0.57 -18.94 10.46
CA TYR A 96 -1.59 -19.16 9.43
C TYR A 96 -1.57 -18.08 8.35
N TYR A 97 -1.73 -18.51 7.09
CA TYR A 97 -1.78 -17.63 5.94
C TYR A 97 -2.54 -18.28 4.78
N ILE A 98 -2.98 -17.46 3.83
CA ILE A 98 -3.54 -17.88 2.54
C ILE A 98 -2.53 -17.54 1.46
N ARG A 99 -2.28 -18.49 0.55
CA ARG A 99 -1.58 -18.23 -0.72
C ARG A 99 -2.62 -18.13 -1.84
N LEU A 100 -2.50 -17.10 -2.67
CA LEU A 100 -3.28 -16.88 -3.88
C LEU A 100 -2.31 -16.85 -5.06
N THR A 101 -2.30 -17.92 -5.83
CA THR A 101 -1.29 -18.19 -6.86
C THR A 101 -1.54 -17.47 -8.18
N SER A 102 -2.72 -16.84 -8.33
CA SER A 102 -3.12 -16.15 -9.56
C SER A 102 -4.20 -15.10 -9.32
N ALA A 103 -4.39 -14.21 -10.30
CA ALA A 103 -5.53 -13.30 -10.32
C ALA A 103 -6.88 -14.03 -10.24
N GLN A 104 -7.00 -15.20 -10.86
CA GLN A 104 -8.23 -16.00 -10.79
C GLN A 104 -8.48 -16.52 -9.38
N ALA A 105 -7.46 -16.98 -8.67
CA ALA A 105 -7.60 -17.40 -7.27
C ALA A 105 -8.10 -16.25 -6.37
N VAL A 106 -7.65 -15.02 -6.65
CA VAL A 106 -8.17 -13.83 -5.97
C VAL A 106 -9.63 -13.56 -6.32
N THR A 107 -10.00 -13.63 -7.61
CA THR A 107 -11.39 -13.46 -8.07
C THR A 107 -12.32 -14.53 -7.47
N ASP A 108 -11.86 -15.77 -7.35
CA ASP A 108 -12.65 -16.87 -6.79
C ASP A 108 -12.85 -16.71 -5.27
N LEU A 109 -11.85 -16.19 -4.56
CA LEU A 109 -11.94 -15.94 -3.11
C LEU A 109 -12.85 -14.74 -2.77
N LEU A 110 -12.82 -13.67 -3.57
CA LEU A 110 -13.44 -12.40 -3.23
C LEU A 110 -14.85 -12.22 -3.85
N PRO A 111 -15.78 -11.56 -3.13
CA PRO A 111 -15.66 -11.05 -1.77
C PRO A 111 -15.86 -12.16 -0.72
N THR A 112 -15.33 -11.94 0.48
CA THR A 112 -15.53 -12.81 1.65
C THR A 112 -16.51 -12.17 2.63
N GLY A 113 -17.42 -12.96 3.18
CA GLY A 113 -18.38 -12.52 4.21
C GLY A 113 -18.15 -13.17 5.57
N GLY A 114 -19.07 -12.94 6.50
CA GLY A 114 -19.04 -13.50 7.86
C GLY A 114 -18.37 -12.58 8.88
N LYS A 115 -18.17 -13.09 10.10
CA LYS A 115 -17.57 -12.32 11.20
C LYS A 115 -16.07 -12.12 10.96
N ALA A 116 -15.55 -10.93 11.24
CA ALA A 116 -14.10 -10.69 11.25
C ALA A 116 -13.42 -11.63 12.27
N ALA A 117 -12.47 -12.43 11.80
CA ALA A 117 -11.82 -13.50 12.55
C ALA A 117 -10.43 -13.78 11.98
N ALA A 118 -9.52 -14.26 12.83
CA ALA A 118 -8.23 -14.78 12.40
C ALA A 118 -8.39 -16.12 11.65
N LEU A 119 -7.39 -16.44 10.83
CA LEU A 119 -7.25 -17.72 10.17
C LEU A 119 -6.97 -18.83 11.18
N THR A 120 -7.36 -20.06 10.82
CA THR A 120 -7.15 -21.26 11.63
C THR A 120 -6.39 -22.36 10.89
N ALA A 121 -5.98 -22.09 9.65
CA ALA A 121 -5.26 -23.01 8.80
C ALA A 121 -4.43 -22.25 7.76
N ILE A 122 -3.39 -22.92 7.25
CA ILE A 122 -2.70 -22.51 6.03
C ILE A 122 -3.46 -23.08 4.84
N THR A 123 -3.78 -22.25 3.85
CA THR A 123 -4.46 -22.69 2.62
C THR A 123 -3.84 -22.09 1.38
N THR A 124 -4.09 -22.74 0.24
CA THR A 124 -3.69 -22.28 -1.09
C THR A 124 -4.94 -22.26 -1.97
N ASP A 125 -5.18 -21.13 -2.61
CA ASP A 125 -6.31 -20.85 -3.50
C ASP A 125 -7.69 -21.25 -2.94
N PRO A 126 -8.04 -20.86 -1.69
CA PRO A 126 -9.38 -21.13 -1.17
C PRO A 126 -10.42 -20.33 -1.96
N ALA A 127 -11.42 -21.00 -2.52
CA ALA A 127 -12.55 -20.32 -3.19
C ALA A 127 -13.56 -19.70 -2.20
N SER A 128 -13.44 -19.96 -0.89
CA SER A 128 -14.30 -19.34 0.12
C SER A 128 -13.68 -19.41 1.50
N VAL A 129 -13.72 -18.30 2.24
CA VAL A 129 -13.36 -18.22 3.65
C VAL A 129 -14.42 -17.43 4.38
N LYS A 130 -14.89 -17.94 5.53
CA LYS A 130 -15.95 -17.29 6.35
C LYS A 130 -15.37 -16.22 7.29
N SER A 131 -14.63 -15.28 6.73
CA SER A 131 -14.24 -14.07 7.45
C SER A 131 -14.12 -12.88 6.53
N VAL A 132 -14.90 -11.82 6.79
CA VAL A 132 -14.82 -10.55 6.05
C VAL A 132 -13.43 -9.89 6.12
N LEU A 133 -12.68 -10.16 7.19
CA LEU A 133 -11.33 -9.63 7.37
C LEU A 133 -10.36 -10.11 6.28
N VAL A 134 -10.51 -11.35 5.82
CA VAL A 134 -9.70 -11.90 4.72
C VAL A 134 -9.86 -11.02 3.48
N GLY A 135 -11.08 -10.77 3.06
CA GLY A 135 -11.35 -9.97 1.87
C GLY A 135 -10.87 -8.54 2.00
N GLN A 136 -11.01 -7.91 3.17
CA GLN A 136 -10.52 -6.55 3.38
C GLN A 136 -9.00 -6.46 3.32
N ILE A 137 -8.27 -7.42 3.92
CA ILE A 137 -6.80 -7.42 3.88
C ILE A 137 -6.28 -7.74 2.48
N VAL A 138 -6.88 -8.71 1.77
CA VAL A 138 -6.52 -8.98 0.37
C VAL A 138 -6.73 -7.73 -0.48
N ALA A 139 -7.87 -7.06 -0.36
CA ALA A 139 -8.17 -5.86 -1.13
C ALA A 139 -7.20 -4.70 -0.85
N LEU A 140 -6.84 -4.51 0.43
CA LEU A 140 -5.88 -3.49 0.82
C LEU A 140 -4.48 -3.81 0.30
N LYS A 141 -4.03 -5.06 0.46
CA LYS A 141 -2.72 -5.51 -0.01
C LYS A 141 -2.58 -5.39 -1.51
N LEU A 142 -3.63 -5.70 -2.28
CA LEU A 142 -3.67 -5.45 -3.71
C LEU A 142 -3.51 -3.96 -4.03
N SER A 143 -4.26 -3.09 -3.36
CA SER A 143 -4.19 -1.64 -3.64
C SER A 143 -2.79 -1.08 -3.32
N VAL A 144 -2.21 -1.44 -2.18
CA VAL A 144 -0.85 -1.02 -1.80
C VAL A 144 0.20 -1.61 -2.76
N GLY A 145 0.07 -2.87 -3.13
CA GLY A 145 1.02 -3.52 -4.02
C GLY A 145 0.95 -3.01 -5.46
N PHE A 146 -0.24 -2.74 -6.00
CA PHE A 146 -0.38 -2.14 -7.32
C PHE A 146 0.11 -0.70 -7.35
N ASP A 147 -0.22 0.10 -6.35
CA ASP A 147 0.30 1.48 -6.22
C ASP A 147 1.83 1.51 -6.19
N TYR A 148 2.46 0.53 -5.54
CA TYR A 148 3.91 0.42 -5.50
C TYR A 148 4.54 -0.07 -6.83
N ASN A 149 3.89 -0.99 -7.55
CA ASN A 149 4.49 -1.67 -8.70
C ASN A 149 4.05 -1.09 -10.06
N ASP A 150 2.90 -0.42 -10.15
CA ASP A 150 2.41 0.23 -11.36
C ASP A 150 2.28 1.75 -11.14
N PRO A 151 3.21 2.56 -11.71
CA PRO A 151 3.16 4.01 -11.62
C PRO A 151 1.89 4.65 -12.19
N ASN A 152 1.09 3.92 -12.97
CA ASN A 152 -0.18 4.40 -13.53
C ASN A 152 -1.41 3.86 -12.77
N PHE A 153 -1.21 3.17 -11.65
CA PHE A 153 -2.32 2.65 -10.86
C PHE A 153 -3.16 3.78 -10.25
N GLY A 154 -2.50 4.79 -9.69
CA GLY A 154 -3.09 6.03 -9.18
C GLY A 154 -2.29 7.25 -9.65
N GLU A 155 -2.85 8.44 -9.47
CA GLU A 155 -2.21 9.71 -9.91
C GLU A 155 -1.41 10.39 -8.79
N SER A 156 -1.50 9.84 -7.57
CA SER A 156 -0.79 10.35 -6.40
C SER A 156 0.72 10.35 -6.61
N SER A 157 1.38 11.39 -6.10
CA SER A 157 2.84 11.46 -6.06
C SER A 157 3.43 10.86 -4.77
N VAL A 158 2.55 10.52 -3.82
CA VAL A 158 2.88 9.85 -2.56
C VAL A 158 2.36 8.41 -2.65
N PRO A 159 3.17 7.39 -2.34
CA PRO A 159 2.68 6.01 -2.31
C PRO A 159 1.57 5.84 -1.26
N LEU A 160 0.52 5.08 -1.60
CA LEU A 160 -0.59 4.74 -0.72
C LEU A 160 -0.10 4.19 0.63
N GLY A 161 0.93 3.34 0.60
CA GLY A 161 1.53 2.77 1.81
C GLY A 161 2.10 3.81 2.78
N LYS A 162 2.43 5.02 2.32
CA LYS A 162 2.95 6.14 3.13
C LYS A 162 1.87 7.11 3.61
N MET A 163 0.63 6.98 3.12
CA MET A 163 -0.47 7.77 3.64
C MET A 163 -0.72 7.43 5.11
N ILE A 164 -1.17 8.42 5.87
CA ILE A 164 -1.40 8.30 7.30
C ILE A 164 -2.89 8.11 7.57
N ILE A 165 -3.23 7.20 8.48
CA ILE A 165 -4.61 6.98 8.92
C ILE A 165 -5.03 8.16 9.80
N GLY A 166 -6.08 8.89 9.40
CA GLY A 166 -6.51 10.13 10.05
C GLY A 166 -7.36 9.95 11.31
N SER A 167 -7.98 8.78 11.51
CA SER A 167 -8.94 8.54 12.60
C SER A 167 -8.99 7.08 13.07
N GLY A 168 -9.71 6.83 14.17
CA GLY A 168 -9.89 5.49 14.72
C GLY A 168 -8.70 4.97 15.53
N VAL A 169 -8.71 3.67 15.82
CA VAL A 169 -7.72 2.98 16.68
C VAL A 169 -6.30 3.05 16.12
N PHE A 170 -6.17 3.09 14.80
CA PHE A 170 -4.89 3.16 14.09
C PHE A 170 -4.56 4.57 13.60
N LYS A 171 -5.17 5.61 14.17
CA LYS A 171 -4.82 7.00 13.84
C LYS A 171 -3.32 7.23 14.01
N GLY A 172 -2.70 7.87 13.01
CA GLY A 172 -1.27 8.19 12.99
C GLY A 172 -0.37 7.08 12.44
N TYR A 173 -0.91 5.88 12.17
CA TYR A 173 -0.15 4.82 11.52
C TYR A 173 -0.10 5.08 10.01
N ALA A 174 1.04 4.79 9.40
CA ALA A 174 1.11 4.66 7.95
C ALA A 174 0.31 3.43 7.49
N VAL A 175 -0.28 3.49 6.29
CA VAL A 175 -1.06 2.38 5.73
C VAL A 175 -0.25 1.09 5.66
N VAL A 176 1.05 1.16 5.32
CA VAL A 176 1.92 -0.02 5.27
C VAL A 176 2.14 -0.65 6.65
N ASP A 177 2.31 0.16 7.69
CA ASP A 177 2.50 -0.34 9.06
C ASP A 177 1.22 -0.97 9.60
N PHE A 178 0.08 -0.34 9.32
CA PHE A 178 -1.23 -0.92 9.59
C PHE A 178 -1.42 -2.25 8.86
N LEU A 179 -1.09 -2.32 7.56
CA LEU A 179 -1.22 -3.55 6.77
C LEU A 179 -0.38 -4.69 7.38
N ASN A 180 0.86 -4.41 7.79
CA ASN A 180 1.72 -5.40 8.46
C ASN A 180 1.08 -5.93 9.76
N ILE A 181 0.51 -5.05 10.59
CA ILE A 181 -0.24 -5.45 11.79
C ILE A 181 -1.47 -6.26 11.42
N ALA A 182 -2.21 -5.84 10.39
CA ALA A 182 -3.41 -6.50 9.91
C ALA A 182 -3.12 -7.94 9.48
N GLU A 183 -2.02 -8.17 8.75
CA GLU A 183 -1.58 -9.51 8.36
C GLU A 183 -1.23 -10.38 9.57
N GLN A 184 -0.56 -9.82 10.58
CA GLN A 184 -0.26 -10.54 11.81
C GLN A 184 -1.52 -10.90 12.61
N VAL A 185 -2.51 -10.00 12.69
CA VAL A 185 -3.80 -10.27 13.35
C VAL A 185 -4.58 -11.33 12.58
N LEU A 186 -4.61 -11.23 11.25
CA LEU A 186 -5.27 -12.21 10.39
C LEU A 186 -4.63 -13.59 10.54
N GLY A 187 -3.31 -13.68 10.55
CA GLY A 187 -2.58 -14.95 10.70
C GLY A 187 -2.47 -15.47 12.14
N GLY A 188 -2.99 -14.72 13.12
CA GLY A 188 -2.96 -15.11 14.53
C GLY A 188 -1.61 -14.92 15.24
N CYS A 189 -0.69 -14.13 14.68
CA CYS A 189 0.59 -13.78 15.30
C CYS A 189 0.50 -12.57 16.24
N ASN A 190 -0.51 -11.71 16.06
CA ASN A 190 -0.73 -10.55 16.89
C ASN A 190 -2.15 -10.57 17.47
N THR A 191 -2.23 -10.47 18.79
CA THR A 191 -3.49 -10.45 19.56
C THR A 191 -3.71 -9.14 20.31
N ALA A 192 -2.84 -8.14 20.12
CA ALA A 192 -2.98 -6.82 20.72
C ALA A 192 -4.17 -6.04 20.13
N PHE A 193 -4.56 -6.35 18.90
CA PHE A 193 -5.73 -5.79 18.23
C PHE A 193 -6.73 -6.89 17.88
N THR A 194 -8.01 -6.55 17.91
CA THR A 194 -9.07 -7.48 17.54
C THR A 194 -9.24 -7.52 16.01
N PRO A 195 -9.67 -8.67 15.45
CA PRO A 195 -10.04 -8.76 14.04
C PRO A 195 -11.07 -7.72 13.60
N ALA A 196 -11.98 -7.29 14.49
CA ALA A 196 -13.00 -6.29 14.19
C ALA A 196 -12.40 -4.89 13.98
N GLN A 197 -11.49 -4.45 14.86
CA GLN A 197 -10.80 -3.15 14.74
C GLN A 197 -9.97 -3.07 13.46
N VAL A 198 -9.27 -4.16 13.13
CA VAL A 198 -8.51 -4.25 11.88
C VAL A 198 -9.45 -4.21 10.68
N ASN A 199 -10.55 -4.97 10.70
CA ASN A 199 -11.50 -5.00 9.60
C ASN A 199 -12.12 -3.62 9.32
N GLU A 200 -12.52 -2.90 10.36
CA GLU A 200 -13.10 -1.55 10.24
C GLU A 200 -12.11 -0.59 9.57
N THR A 201 -10.86 -0.59 10.02
CA THR A 201 -9.80 0.27 9.47
C THR A 201 -9.46 -0.11 8.03
N ALA A 202 -9.32 -1.41 7.72
CA ALA A 202 -9.05 -1.87 6.36
C ALA A 202 -10.20 -1.52 5.39
N SER A 203 -11.46 -1.63 5.84
CA SER A 203 -12.62 -1.21 5.04
C SER A 203 -12.57 0.28 4.73
N ALA A 204 -12.30 1.11 5.74
CA ALA A 204 -12.23 2.56 5.57
C ALA A 204 -11.11 2.98 4.60
N ILE A 205 -9.96 2.30 4.62
CA ILE A 205 -8.88 2.54 3.65
C ILE A 205 -9.32 2.10 2.24
N ASN A 206 -9.84 0.88 2.10
CA ASN A 206 -10.28 0.34 0.80
C ASN A 206 -11.35 1.20 0.14
N GLU A 207 -12.21 1.82 0.94
CA GLU A 207 -13.29 2.68 0.50
C GLU A 207 -12.87 4.14 0.33
N ASN A 208 -11.67 4.56 0.75
CA ASN A 208 -11.31 5.98 0.76
C ASN A 208 -11.24 6.59 -0.64
N ASN A 209 -10.60 5.90 -1.58
CA ASN A 209 -10.34 6.40 -2.93
C ASN A 209 -10.78 5.41 -4.02
N VAL A 210 -11.99 4.85 -3.88
CA VAL A 210 -12.54 3.87 -4.82
C VAL A 210 -12.48 4.40 -6.26
N ASP A 211 -11.95 3.58 -7.16
CA ASP A 211 -11.71 3.92 -8.58
C ASP A 211 -10.83 5.15 -8.85
N GLY A 212 -10.19 5.70 -7.82
CA GLY A 212 -9.46 6.96 -7.93
C GLY A 212 -10.38 8.16 -8.21
N LYS A 213 -11.65 8.08 -7.82
CA LYS A 213 -12.65 9.13 -8.10
C LYS A 213 -13.17 9.85 -6.86
N THR A 214 -12.88 9.30 -5.68
CA THR A 214 -13.31 9.85 -4.40
C THR A 214 -12.13 10.07 -3.50
N ASP A 215 -12.30 10.95 -2.51
CA ASP A 215 -11.49 11.00 -1.31
C ASP A 215 -12.43 11.21 -0.13
N ASN A 216 -12.59 10.18 0.70
CA ASN A 216 -13.46 10.22 1.86
C ASN A 216 -12.77 10.85 3.08
N GLY A 217 -11.52 11.31 2.96
CA GLY A 217 -10.78 12.00 4.02
C GLY A 217 -10.34 11.09 5.18
N PHE A 218 -10.38 9.76 5.00
CA PHE A 218 -9.88 8.82 6.00
C PHE A 218 -8.35 8.79 6.04
N LEU A 219 -7.72 9.01 4.89
CA LEU A 219 -6.27 9.10 4.75
C LEU A 219 -5.84 10.57 4.71
N VAL A 220 -4.76 10.89 5.40
CA VAL A 220 -4.13 12.22 5.39
C VAL A 220 -2.73 12.11 4.84
N CYS A 221 -2.26 13.22 4.28
CA CYS A 221 -0.89 13.33 3.83
C CYS A 221 0.08 13.15 4.99
N PRO A 222 1.19 12.40 4.81
CA PRO A 222 2.28 12.46 5.76
C PRO A 222 2.78 13.91 5.80
N ASP A 223 2.90 14.47 7.00
CA ASP A 223 3.45 15.82 7.17
C ASP A 223 4.80 15.87 6.44
N GLY A 224 4.91 16.78 5.46
CA GLY A 224 6.16 16.95 4.74
C GLY A 224 7.20 17.39 5.76
N GLY A 225 8.14 16.52 6.13
CA GLY A 225 9.13 16.77 7.17
C GLY A 225 9.77 18.16 7.02
N GLY A 226 9.32 19.10 7.86
CA GLY A 226 9.65 20.51 7.74
C GLY A 226 8.83 21.37 8.69
N GLY A 227 9.16 21.30 9.99
CA GLY A 227 8.68 22.27 10.97
C GLY A 227 8.26 21.70 12.32
N GLU A 228 9.04 20.79 12.92
CA GLU A 228 9.13 20.85 14.39
C GLU A 228 9.87 22.15 14.70
N ASP A 229 9.13 23.21 15.04
CA ASP A 229 9.73 24.36 15.72
C ASP A 229 10.42 23.82 16.98
N PRO A 230 11.72 24.08 17.18
CA PRO A 230 12.38 23.70 18.42
C PRO A 230 11.65 24.36 19.58
N ILE A 231 11.14 23.54 20.50
CA ILE A 231 10.78 23.98 21.84
C ILE A 231 12.05 24.54 22.48
N GLU A 232 12.18 25.87 22.45
CA GLU A 232 13.18 26.62 23.20
C GLU A 232 12.88 26.42 24.70
N TYR A 233 13.87 25.89 25.43
CA TYR A 233 13.86 25.81 26.90
C TYR A 233 14.36 27.12 27.52
#